data_AF-A0A947E5G5-F1
#
_entry.id   AF-A0A947E5G5-F1
#
_cell.length_a   1.000
_cell.length_b   1.000
_cell.length_c   1.000
_cell.angle_alpha   90.00
_cell.angle_beta   90.00
_cell.angle_gamma   90.00
#
_symmetry.space_group_name_H-M   'P 1'
#
loop_
_entity.id
_entity.type
_entity.pdbx_description
1 polymer ?
#
loop_
_entity_poly.entity_id
_entity_poly.type
_entity_poly.pdbx_seq_one_letter_code
_entity_poly.pdbx_strand_id
1 'polypeptide(L)'
;KQHFRPEFLNRIDETVVFHALDRNNIAAIAKIQLKVLEARVEKMDMKLDVSEPALAELAKVGFDPVFGARPLKRAIQQRIENPVAKLILEGKFGPKDVIPVDVEDGEFVFGRVVH
;
A
#
# COMPACT_ATOMS: atom_id res chain seq x y z
N LYS A 1 -29.57 2.94 -23.84
CA LYS A 1 -28.28 3.61 -24.12
C LYS A 1 -28.55 5.04 -24.63
N GLN A 2 -28.59 6.02 -23.71
CA GLN A 2 -28.24 7.45 -23.88
C GLN A 2 -28.44 8.08 -22.50
N HIS A 3 -27.38 8.14 -21.67
CA HIS A 3 -27.55 8.33 -20.22
C HIS A 3 -27.57 9.79 -19.76
N PHE A 4 -27.34 10.75 -20.66
CA PHE A 4 -27.29 12.18 -20.34
C PHE A 4 -27.98 13.01 -21.42
N ARG A 5 -28.64 14.10 -21.01
CA ARG A 5 -29.36 15.02 -21.92
C ARG A 5 -28.37 15.83 -22.77
N PRO A 6 -28.72 16.20 -24.01
CA PRO A 6 -27.83 16.93 -24.92
C PRO A 6 -27.28 18.25 -24.34
N GLU A 7 -28.09 18.97 -23.57
CA GLU A 7 -27.73 20.22 -22.91
C GLU A 7 -26.60 20.06 -21.88
N PHE A 8 -26.51 18.87 -21.26
CA PHE A 8 -25.49 18.55 -20.26
C PHE A 8 -24.15 18.23 -20.92
N LEU A 9 -24.16 17.49 -22.04
CA LEU A 9 -22.94 17.20 -22.81
C LEU A 9 -22.33 18.47 -23.40
N ASN A 10 -23.17 19.46 -23.76
CA ASN A 10 -22.74 20.74 -24.30
C ASN A 10 -22.11 21.70 -23.27
N ARG A 11 -22.03 21.32 -21.97
CA ARG A 11 -21.32 22.06 -20.91
C ARG A 11 -20.07 21.35 -20.40
N ILE A 12 -19.68 20.24 -21.02
CA ILE A 12 -18.46 19.49 -20.67
C ILE A 12 -17.43 19.85 -21.73
N ASP A 13 -16.48 20.73 -21.38
CA ASP A 13 -15.43 21.19 -22.30
C ASP A 13 -14.47 20.04 -22.68
N GLU A 14 -14.14 19.16 -21.72
CA GLU A 14 -13.30 17.98 -21.97
C GLU A 14 -13.80 16.78 -21.18
N THR A 15 -13.81 15.61 -21.84
CA THR A 15 -14.09 14.32 -21.20
C THR A 15 -12.78 13.62 -20.89
N VAL A 16 -12.43 13.51 -19.60
CA VAL A 16 -11.23 12.78 -19.15
C VAL A 16 -11.56 11.28 -19.05
N VAL A 17 -10.89 10.47 -19.85
CA VAL A 17 -10.98 9.00 -19.80
C VAL A 17 -9.90 8.46 -18.87
N PHE A 18 -10.31 7.75 -17.82
CA PHE A 18 -9.39 7.06 -16.93
C PHE A 18 -9.14 5.64 -17.46
N HIS A 19 -7.89 5.32 -17.76
CA HIS A 19 -7.48 3.96 -18.08
C HIS A 19 -7.43 3.09 -16.81
N ALA A 20 -7.66 1.79 -16.98
CA ALA A 20 -7.48 0.84 -15.89
C ALA A 20 -6.03 0.83 -15.41
N LEU A 21 -5.84 0.66 -14.10
CA LEU A 21 -4.51 0.62 -13.49
C LEU A 21 -3.80 -0.68 -13.87
N ASP A 22 -2.59 -0.57 -14.39
CA ASP A 22 -1.71 -1.73 -14.58
C ASP A 22 -0.96 -2.07 -13.28
N ARG A 23 -0.28 -3.23 -13.25
CA ARG A 23 0.47 -3.67 -12.05
C ARG A 23 1.55 -2.68 -11.61
N ASN A 24 2.19 -1.98 -12.55
CA ASN A 24 3.23 -1.01 -12.24
C ASN A 24 2.64 0.23 -11.57
N ASN A 25 1.46 0.67 -12.02
CA ASN A 25 0.72 1.75 -11.37
C ASN A 25 0.31 1.33 -9.95
N ILE A 26 -0.16 0.10 -9.74
CA ILE A 26 -0.50 -0.39 -8.40
C ILE A 26 0.71 -0.42 -7.49
N ALA A 27 1.86 -0.91 -7.96
CA ALA A 27 3.10 -0.90 -7.18
C ALA A 27 3.55 0.52 -6.82
N ALA A 28 3.42 1.48 -7.73
CA ALA A 28 3.70 2.89 -7.45
C ALA A 28 2.75 3.47 -6.41
N ILE A 29 1.44 3.16 -6.50
CA ILE A 29 0.44 3.58 -5.51
C ILE A 29 0.73 2.92 -4.14
N ALA A 30 1.13 1.65 -4.12
CA ALA A 30 1.52 0.94 -2.91
C ALA A 30 2.68 1.66 -2.21
N LYS A 31 3.71 2.04 -2.96
CA LYS A 31 4.85 2.81 -2.44
C LYS A 31 4.42 4.16 -1.86
N ILE A 32 3.48 4.87 -2.50
CA ILE A 32 2.94 6.13 -1.95
C ILE A 32 2.21 5.89 -0.63
N GLN A 33 1.40 4.84 -0.53
CA GLN A 33 0.68 4.52 0.70
C GLN A 33 1.62 4.05 1.82
N LEU A 34 2.66 3.28 1.48
CA LEU A 34 3.69 2.84 2.43
C LEU A 34 4.46 4.00 3.04
N LYS A 35 4.74 5.08 2.29
CA LYS A 35 5.36 6.29 2.84
C LYS A 35 4.59 6.89 4.03
N VAL A 36 3.25 6.74 4.05
CA VAL A 36 2.42 7.22 5.17
C VAL A 36 2.63 6.35 6.41
N LEU A 37 2.93 5.06 6.24
CA LEU A 37 3.29 4.16 7.33
C LEU A 37 4.74 4.40 7.77
N GLU A 38 5.68 4.51 6.84
CA GLU A 38 7.09 4.86 7.09
C GLU A 38 7.19 6.11 7.96
N ALA A 39 6.52 7.21 7.56
CA ALA A 39 6.51 8.46 8.32
C ALA A 39 5.90 8.33 9.73
N ARG A 40 5.02 7.34 9.97
CA ARG A 40 4.48 7.06 11.31
C ARG A 40 5.47 6.28 12.16
N VAL A 41 6.19 5.33 11.56
CA VAL A 41 7.23 4.54 12.22
C VAL A 41 8.46 5.41 12.54
N GLU A 42 8.84 6.31 11.64
CA GLU A 42 9.92 7.29 11.85
C GLU A 42 9.67 8.22 13.03
N LYS A 43 8.42 8.61 13.29
CA LYS A 43 8.05 9.41 14.47
C LYS A 43 8.28 8.68 15.80
N MET A 44 8.49 7.37 15.75
CA MET A 44 8.83 6.52 16.90
C MET A 44 10.32 6.15 16.90
N ASP A 45 11.15 6.89 16.17
CA ASP A 45 12.59 6.64 15.96
C ASP A 45 12.91 5.28 15.32
N MET A 46 11.97 4.66 14.61
CA MET A 46 12.17 3.38 13.93
C MET A 46 12.16 3.56 12.41
N LYS A 47 12.72 2.59 11.66
CA LYS A 47 12.65 2.57 10.20
C LYS A 47 11.90 1.35 9.72
N LEU A 48 11.02 1.52 8.72
CA LEU A 48 10.41 0.41 8.00
C LEU A 48 11.21 0.18 6.71
N ASP A 49 11.61 -1.06 6.44
CA ASP A 49 12.35 -1.43 5.23
C ASP A 49 11.60 -2.52 4.47
N VAL A 50 10.93 -2.14 3.39
CA VAL A 50 10.04 -3.05 2.64
C VAL A 50 10.78 -3.59 1.42
N SER A 51 10.92 -4.92 1.35
CA SER A 51 11.57 -5.60 0.24
C SER A 51 10.77 -5.44 -1.07
N GLU A 52 11.45 -5.52 -2.22
CA GLU A 52 10.77 -5.54 -3.53
C GLU A 52 9.77 -6.70 -3.66
N PRO A 53 10.09 -7.94 -3.21
CA PRO A 53 9.12 -9.04 -3.16
C PRO A 53 7.87 -8.71 -2.34
N ALA A 54 8.01 -8.11 -1.16
CA ALA A 54 6.88 -7.71 -0.32
C ALA A 54 6.01 -6.64 -1.00
N LEU A 55 6.63 -5.66 -1.68
CA LEU A 55 5.90 -4.65 -2.45
C LEU A 55 5.11 -5.28 -3.61
N ALA A 56 5.72 -6.24 -4.32
CA ALA A 56 5.08 -6.94 -5.43
C ALA A 56 3.90 -7.79 -4.96
N GLU A 57 4.04 -8.51 -3.85
CA GLU A 57 2.92 -9.27 -3.28
C GLU A 57 1.82 -8.33 -2.82
N LEU A 58 2.16 -7.22 -2.16
CA LEU A 58 1.18 -6.23 -1.71
C LEU A 58 0.39 -5.61 -2.87
N ALA A 59 1.04 -5.35 -4.00
CA ALA A 59 0.38 -4.91 -5.22
C ALA A 59 -0.58 -5.99 -5.79
N LYS A 60 -0.20 -7.26 -5.67
CA LYS A 60 -1.05 -8.40 -6.08
C LYS A 60 -2.27 -8.56 -5.18
N VAL A 61 -2.13 -8.51 -3.85
CA VAL A 61 -3.28 -8.67 -2.93
C VAL A 61 -4.16 -7.42 -2.84
N GLY A 62 -3.59 -6.23 -3.08
CA GLY A 62 -4.28 -4.95 -3.00
C GLY A 62 -4.95 -4.49 -4.30
N PHE A 63 -4.83 -5.28 -5.38
CA PHE A 63 -5.46 -5.01 -6.66
C PHE A 63 -6.75 -5.81 -6.83
N ASP A 64 -7.81 -5.10 -7.23
CA ASP A 64 -9.06 -5.71 -7.66
C ASP A 64 -9.43 -5.21 -9.07
N PRO A 65 -9.76 -6.08 -10.04
CA PRO A 65 -10.09 -5.66 -11.41
C PRO A 65 -11.31 -4.73 -11.50
N VAL A 66 -12.24 -4.81 -10.55
CA VAL A 66 -13.48 -4.00 -10.49
C VAL A 66 -13.25 -2.74 -9.68
N PHE A 67 -12.50 -2.82 -8.57
CA PHE A 67 -12.31 -1.71 -7.63
C PHE A 67 -10.97 -0.97 -7.75
N GLY A 68 -10.06 -1.43 -8.61
CA GLY A 68 -8.72 -0.88 -8.79
C GLY A 68 -7.86 -1.00 -7.53
N ALA A 69 -7.09 0.04 -7.21
CA ALA A 69 -6.21 0.09 -6.02
C ALA A 69 -6.95 0.35 -4.70
N ARG A 70 -8.29 0.45 -4.68
CA ARG A 70 -9.04 0.77 -3.45
C ARG A 70 -8.77 -0.21 -2.29
N PRO A 71 -8.64 -1.54 -2.52
CA PRO A 71 -8.33 -2.48 -1.44
C PRO A 71 -6.92 -2.32 -0.87
N LEU A 72 -6.00 -1.68 -1.59
CA LEU A 72 -4.58 -1.60 -1.25
C LEU A 72 -4.32 -0.97 0.12
N LYS A 73 -5.03 0.11 0.46
CA LYS A 73 -4.94 0.74 1.78
C LYS A 73 -5.29 -0.24 2.90
N ARG A 74 -6.35 -1.02 2.70
CA ARG A 74 -6.78 -2.05 3.67
C ARG A 74 -5.77 -3.18 3.76
N ALA A 75 -5.20 -3.61 2.62
CA ALA A 75 -4.17 -4.64 2.59
C ALA A 75 -2.93 -4.20 3.39
N ILE A 76 -2.42 -2.98 3.17
CA ILE A 76 -1.29 -2.43 3.95
C ILE A 76 -1.62 -2.42 5.44
N GLN A 77 -2.82 -1.97 5.81
CA GLN A 77 -3.23 -1.89 7.20
C GLN A 77 -3.27 -3.28 7.86
N GLN A 78 -3.92 -4.25 7.22
CA GLN A 78 -4.12 -5.58 7.79
C GLN A 78 -2.86 -6.45 7.77
N ARG A 79 -2.07 -6.36 6.70
CA ARG A 79 -0.93 -7.25 6.46
C ARG A 79 0.40 -6.70 6.93
N ILE A 80 0.54 -5.38 7.09
CA ILE A 80 1.81 -4.74 7.51
C ILE A 80 1.60 -3.93 8.79
N GLU A 81 0.74 -2.91 8.76
CA GLU A 81 0.62 -1.97 9.88
C GLU A 81 0.21 -2.65 11.19
N ASN A 82 -0.82 -3.50 11.16
CA ASN A 82 -1.32 -4.20 12.34
C ASN A 82 -0.28 -5.19 12.92
N PRO A 83 0.36 -6.07 12.12
CA PRO A 83 1.45 -6.92 12.60
C PRO A 83 2.61 -6.12 13.19
N VAL A 84 3.09 -5.07 12.50
CA VAL A 84 4.19 -4.23 12.97
C VAL A 84 3.83 -3.58 14.31
N ALA A 85 2.63 -3.01 14.43
CA ALA A 85 2.17 -2.42 15.69
C ALA A 85 2.16 -3.45 16.83
N LYS A 86 1.71 -4.68 16.55
CA LYS A 86 1.73 -5.77 17.54
C LYS A 86 3.15 -6.12 17.97
N LEU A 87 4.09 -6.24 17.03
CA LEU A 87 5.49 -6.58 17.32
C LEU A 87 6.19 -5.48 18.13
N ILE A 88 5.87 -4.20 17.87
CA ILE A 88 6.33 -3.07 18.69
C ILE A 88 5.77 -3.17 20.11
N LEU A 89 4.46 -3.44 20.27
CA LEU A 89 3.84 -3.62 21.59
C LEU A 89 4.37 -4.83 22.36
N GLU A 90 4.77 -5.89 21.66
CA GLU A 90 5.46 -7.06 22.20
C GLU A 90 6.93 -6.77 22.58
N GLY A 91 7.45 -5.58 22.27
CA GLY A 91 8.84 -5.18 22.55
C GLY A 91 9.88 -5.80 21.63
N LYS A 92 9.47 -6.37 20.48
CA LYS A 92 10.40 -6.97 19.50
C LYS A 92 11.15 -5.92 18.67
N PHE A 93 10.54 -4.75 18.50
CA PHE A 93 11.14 -3.58 17.87
C PHE A 93 11.05 -2.39 18.82
N GLY A 94 12.13 -1.63 18.92
CA GLY A 94 12.21 -0.40 19.71
C GLY A 94 12.88 0.74 18.95
N PRO A 95 13.07 1.89 19.61
CA PRO A 95 13.73 3.04 19.00
C PRO A 95 15.08 2.66 18.38
N LYS A 96 15.34 3.20 17.19
CA LYS A 96 16.51 2.96 16.31
C LYS A 96 16.53 1.62 15.59
N ASP A 97 15.56 0.73 15.81
CA ASP A 97 15.47 -0.52 15.05
C ASP A 97 15.01 -0.28 13.61
N VAL A 98 15.48 -1.15 12.72
CA VAL A 98 14.95 -1.30 11.36
C VAL A 98 14.04 -2.53 11.34
N ILE A 99 12.83 -2.33 10.85
CA ILE A 99 11.78 -3.34 10.71
C ILE A 99 11.79 -3.80 9.24
N PRO A 100 12.52 -4.87 8.88
CA PRO A 100 12.44 -5.46 7.57
C PRO A 100 11.06 -6.09 7.37
N VAL A 101 10.46 -5.82 6.22
CA VAL A 101 9.22 -6.43 5.74
C VAL A 101 9.55 -7.21 4.49
N ASP A 102 9.42 -8.52 4.57
CA ASP A 102 9.60 -9.43 3.44
C ASP A 102 8.36 -10.32 3.25
N VAL A 103 8.40 -11.20 2.26
CA VAL A 103 7.35 -12.17 1.98
C VAL A 103 7.93 -13.56 1.81
N GLU A 104 7.34 -14.54 2.49
CA GLU A 104 7.66 -15.95 2.37
C GLU A 104 6.35 -16.72 2.16
N ASP A 105 6.28 -17.57 1.13
CA ASP A 105 5.09 -18.36 0.77
C ASP A 105 3.77 -17.56 0.67
N GLY A 106 3.88 -16.27 0.33
CA GLY A 106 2.74 -15.35 0.19
C GLY A 106 2.26 -14.72 1.51
N GLU A 107 2.96 -14.97 2.61
CA GLU A 107 2.72 -14.32 3.91
C GLU A 107 3.82 -13.33 4.24
N PHE A 108 3.44 -12.20 4.83
CA PHE A 108 4.37 -11.14 5.19
C PHE A 108 5.13 -11.52 6.46
N VAL A 109 6.46 -11.47 6.40
CA VAL A 109 7.35 -11.77 7.50
C VAL A 109 8.10 -10.52 7.94
N PHE A 110 8.34 -10.44 9.25
CA PHE A 110 8.97 -9.29 9.90
C PHE A 110 10.21 -9.79 10.64
N GLY A 111 11.35 -9.75 9.97
CA GLY A 111 12.64 -10.12 10.57
C GLY A 111 13.11 -9.05 11.57
N ARG A 112 14.13 -9.36 12.37
CA ARG A 112 14.85 -8.34 13.16
C ARG A 112 16.26 -8.22 12.60
N VAL A 113 16.60 -7.09 12.00
CA VAL A 113 18.01 -6.76 11.76
C VAL A 113 18.48 -6.01 13.00
N VAL A 114 19.12 -6.73 13.92
CA VAL A 114 19.84 -6.11 15.03
C VAL A 114 21.12 -5.52 14.43
N HIS A 115 21.25 -4.20 14.45
CA HIS A 115 22.54 -3.53 14.33
C HIS A 115 22.98 -3.03 15.71
#